data_AF-A0A9X3B5E4-F1
#
_entry.id   AF-A0A9X3B5E4-F1
#
_cell.length_a   1.000
_cell.length_b   1.000
_cell.length_c   1.000
_cell.angle_alpha   90.00
_cell.angle_beta   90.00
_cell.angle_gamma   90.00
#
_symmetry.space_group_name_H-M   'P 1'
#
loop_
_entity.id
_entity.type
_entity.pdbx_description
1 polymer ?
#
loop_
_entity_poly.entity_id
_entity_poly.type
_entity_poly.pdbx_seq_one_letter_code
_entity_poly.pdbx_strand_id
1 'polypeptide(L)' 'MAIGRTLLIDDRLASGKLVAPFGTSDPSGAAYYLCRPAGIAATAAARRVTRWLEQLAAST' A
#
# COMPACT_ATOMS: atom_id res chain seq x y z
N MET A 1 16.83 -9.91 -5.81
CA MET A 1 15.99 -8.68 -5.81
C MET A 1 14.70 -8.94 -6.58
N ALA A 2 13.55 -9.02 -5.91
CA ALA A 2 12.25 -8.99 -6.58
C ALA A 2 11.85 -7.52 -6.78
N ILE A 3 11.53 -7.13 -8.02
CA ILE A 3 11.03 -5.79 -8.34
C ILE A 3 9.51 -5.84 -8.21
N GLY A 4 8.98 -5.47 -7.05
CA GLY A 4 7.54 -5.40 -6.84
C GLY A 4 7.21 -5.04 -5.40
N ARG A 5 6.13 -4.25 -5.21
CA ARG A 5 5.62 -3.92 -3.88
C ARG A 5 4.77 -5.08 -3.40
N THR A 6 5.08 -5.60 -2.22
CA THR A 6 4.43 -6.75 -1.55
C THR A 6 2.92 -6.76 -1.74
N LEU A 7 2.23 -5.66 -1.36
CA LEU A 7 0.77 -5.51 -1.50
C LEU A 7 0.20 -5.72 -2.90
N LEU A 8 0.98 -5.51 -3.96
CA LEU A 8 0.52 -5.66 -5.34
C LEU A 8 0.76 -7.08 -5.89
N ILE A 9 1.70 -7.82 -5.30
CA ILE A 9 2.21 -9.07 -5.85
C ILE A 9 1.93 -10.28 -4.96
N ASP A 10 1.53 -10.09 -3.71
CA ASP A 10 1.31 -11.17 -2.73
C ASP A 10 0.32 -12.22 -3.24
N ASP A 11 -0.83 -11.82 -3.76
CA ASP A 11 -1.82 -12.76 -4.32
C ASP A 11 -1.26 -13.55 -5.51
N ARG A 12 -0.39 -12.93 -6.31
CA ARG A 12 0.24 -13.59 -7.46
C ARG A 12 1.34 -14.55 -7.02
N LEU A 13 2.09 -14.21 -5.96
CA LEU A 13 3.06 -15.12 -5.34
C LEU A 13 2.34 -16.30 -4.68
N ALA A 14 1.27 -16.04 -3.92
CA ALA A 14 0.48 -17.07 -3.25
C ALA A 14 -0.21 -18.03 -4.23
N SER A 15 -0.70 -17.50 -5.37
CA SER A 15 -1.31 -18.32 -6.43
C SER A 15 -0.29 -19.01 -7.35
N GLY A 16 1.01 -18.80 -7.16
CA GLY A 16 2.06 -19.35 -8.02
C GLY A 16 2.13 -18.75 -9.43
N LYS A 17 1.34 -17.71 -9.71
CA LYS A 17 1.39 -16.94 -10.97
C LYS A 17 2.65 -16.08 -11.07
N LEU A 18 3.25 -15.76 -9.93
CA LEU A 18 4.54 -15.10 -9.81
C LEU A 18 5.45 -15.97 -8.94
N VAL A 19 6.74 -15.96 -9.25
CA VAL A 19 7.79 -16.58 -8.43
C VAL A 19 8.76 -15.49 -8.00
N ALA A 20 9.27 -15.57 -6.78
CA ALA A 20 10.37 -14.74 -6.29
C ALA A 20 11.71 -15.46 -6.54
N PRO A 21 12.39 -15.25 -7.67
CA PRO A 21 13.49 -16.12 -8.14
C PRO A 21 14.73 -16.10 -7.25
N PHE A 22 14.88 -15.06 -6.41
CA PHE A 22 16.06 -14.87 -5.58
C PHE A 22 15.82 -15.17 -4.10
N GLY A 23 14.58 -15.48 -3.69
CA GLY A 23 14.21 -15.77 -2.30
C GLY A 23 14.44 -14.63 -1.28
N THR A 24 15.06 -13.52 -1.68
CA THR A 24 15.40 -12.37 -0.84
C THR A 24 14.46 -11.20 -1.11
N SER A 25 13.90 -10.64 -0.03
CA SER A 25 13.23 -9.33 -0.03
C SER A 25 14.16 -8.29 0.61
N ASP A 26 14.18 -7.09 0.03
CA ASP A 26 14.90 -5.94 0.59
C ASP A 26 13.90 -4.79 0.79
N PRO A 27 13.81 -4.19 1.99
CA PRO A 27 12.88 -3.09 2.24
C PRO A 27 13.16 -1.92 1.29
N SER A 28 12.19 -1.56 0.45
CA SER A 28 12.36 -0.47 -0.52
C SER A 28 12.57 0.92 0.08
N GLY A 29 12.28 1.10 1.37
CA GLY A 29 12.23 2.42 2.04
C GLY A 29 11.11 3.34 1.55
N ALA A 30 10.31 2.93 0.57
CA ALA A 30 9.20 3.71 0.03
C ALA A 30 7.92 3.53 0.84
N ALA A 31 7.10 4.59 0.91
CA ALA A 31 5.80 4.59 1.58
C ALA A 31 4.69 5.08 0.64
N TYR A 32 3.44 4.76 0.99
CA TYR A 32 2.25 5.34 0.38
C TYR A 32 1.79 6.55 1.20
N TYR A 33 1.42 7.63 0.51
CA TYR A 33 0.99 8.87 1.13
C TYR A 33 -0.43 9.21 0.72
N LEU A 34 -1.25 9.62 1.70
CA LEU A 34 -2.56 10.20 1.45
C LEU A 34 -2.42 11.72 1.29
N CYS A 35 -2.49 12.20 0.05
CA CYS A 35 -2.34 13.62 -0.27
C CYS A 35 -3.69 14.35 -0.18
N ARG A 36 -3.68 15.58 0.32
CA ARG A 36 -4.84 16.48 0.35
C ARG A 36 -4.42 17.92 -0.02
N PRO A 37 -5.32 18.72 -0.62
CA PRO A 37 -5.03 20.12 -0.90
C PRO A 37 -4.71 20.88 0.39
N ALA A 38 -3.67 21.72 0.35
CA ALA A 38 -3.34 22.62 1.45
C ALA A 38 -4.35 23.78 1.52
N GLY A 39 -4.70 24.22 2.73
CA GLY A 39 -5.59 25.36 2.93
C GLY A 39 -7.08 25.11 2.65
N ILE A 40 -7.47 23.90 2.22
CA ILE A 40 -8.86 23.52 1.99
C ILE A 40 -9.32 22.57 3.08
N ALA A 41 -10.41 22.92 3.77
CA ALA A 41 -11.02 22.05 4.77
C ALA A 41 -11.59 20.80 4.11
N ALA A 42 -11.23 19.62 4.65
CA ALA A 42 -11.78 18.36 4.17
C ALA A 42 -13.30 18.31 4.37
N THR A 43 -14.03 17.83 3.36
CA THR A 43 -15.46 17.56 3.48
C THR A 43 -15.72 16.40 4.46
N ALA A 44 -16.96 16.25 4.92
CA ALA A 44 -17.33 15.11 5.76
C ALA A 44 -17.08 13.76 5.07
N ALA A 45 -17.35 13.67 3.76
CA ALA A 45 -17.06 12.49 2.95
C ALA A 45 -15.55 12.21 2.87
N ALA A 46 -14.74 13.24 2.61
CA ALA A 46 -13.28 13.08 2.59
C ALA A 46 -12.74 12.58 3.94
N ARG A 47 -13.20 13.14 5.07
CA ARG A 47 -12.80 12.66 6.40
C ARG A 47 -13.20 11.21 6.65
N ARG A 48 -14.36 10.77 6.16
CA ARG A 48 -14.81 9.38 6.29
C ARG A 48 -13.90 8.43 5.52
N VAL A 49 -13.53 8.78 4.29
CA VAL A 49 -12.61 7.98 3.47
C VAL A 49 -11.20 7.97 4.07
N THR A 50 -10.69 9.11 4.54
CA THR A 50 -9.38 9.19 5.22
C THR A 50 -9.31 8.22 6.39
N ARG A 51 -10.29 8.25 7.31
CA ARG A 51 -10.30 7.34 8.46
C ARG A 51 -10.37 5.87 8.05
N TRP A 52 -11.15 5.55 7.02
CA TRP A 52 -11.24 4.19 6.52
C TRP A 52 -9.91 3.70 5.92
N LEU A 53 -9.22 4.55 5.15
CA LEU A 53 -7.90 4.24 4.59
C LEU A 53 -6.84 4.05 5.69
N GLU A 54 -6.85 4.89 6.72
CA GLU A 54 -5.94 4.78 7.88
C GLU A 54 -6.16 3.47 8.64
N GLN A 55 -7.42 3.07 8.85
CA GLN A 55 -7.76 1.79 9.47
C GLN A 55 -7.30 0.60 8.63
N LEU A 56 -7.52 0.65 7.31
CA LEU A 56 -7.08 -0.40 6.39
C LEU A 56 -5.55 -0.55 6.41
N ALA A 57 -4.82 0.56 6.37
CA ALA A 57 -3.36 0.57 6.42
C ALA A 57 -2.79 0.04 7.74
N ALA A 58 -3.48 0.25 8.87
CA ALA A 58 -3.07 -0.30 10.16
C ALA A 58 -3.34 -1.81 10.30
N SER A 59 -4.23 -2.36 9.47
CA SER A 59 -4.62 -3.78 9.48
C SER A 59 -3.85 -4.65 8.48
N THR A 60 -2.94 -4.03 7.72
CA THR A 60 -2.13 -4.68 6.68
C THR A 60 -0.71 -4.90 7.19
#